data_AF-A0A7H8K2D0-F1
#
_entry.id   AF-A0A7H8K2D0-F1
#
_cell.length_a   1.000
_cell.length_b   1.000
_cell.length_c   1.000
_cell.angle_alpha   90.00
_cell.angle_beta   90.00
_cell.angle_gamma   90.00
#
_symmetry.space_group_name_H-M   'P 1'
#
loop_
_entity.id
_entity.type
_entity.pdbx_description
1 polymer ?
#
loop_
_entity_poly.entity_id
_entity_poly.type
_entity_poly.pdbx_seq_one_letter_code
_entity_poly.pdbx_strand_id
1 'polypeptide(L)'
;MAEGPGEVTITRYRAHFSGPTAGWLDLGWRALETVELAGPDVFEASFRTESGQTLLSRLHTPWASLMFALAAATAFPAHPRLLSGDWLPPDFEARCAALGHPVRPARHQLVAGQGH
;
A
#
# COMPACT_ATOMS: atom_id res chain seq x y z
N MET A 1 -19.55 -13.16 -6.49
CA MET A 1 -19.45 -14.05 -5.33
C MET A 1 -18.34 -13.47 -4.47
N ALA A 2 -18.68 -12.79 -3.37
CA ALA A 2 -17.69 -12.13 -2.53
C ALA A 2 -17.04 -13.20 -1.63
N GLU A 3 -15.71 -13.28 -1.63
CA GLU A 3 -14.97 -14.11 -0.66
C GLU A 3 -15.38 -13.73 0.77
N GLY A 4 -15.50 -14.74 1.63
CA GLY A 4 -15.72 -14.51 3.06
C GLY A 4 -14.56 -13.72 3.69
N PRO A 5 -14.76 -13.14 4.88
CA PRO A 5 -13.71 -12.38 5.56
C PRO A 5 -12.49 -13.28 5.81
N GLY A 6 -11.36 -12.91 5.20
CA GLY A 6 -10.06 -13.52 5.46
C GLY A 6 -9.31 -12.79 6.57
N GLU A 7 -8.31 -13.45 7.13
CA GLU A 7 -7.34 -12.84 8.04
C GLU A 7 -6.12 -12.38 7.24
N VAL A 8 -5.58 -11.21 7.61
CA VAL A 8 -4.32 -10.70 7.07
C VAL A 8 -3.35 -10.44 8.22
N THR A 9 -2.16 -11.01 8.11
CA THR A 9 -1.03 -10.71 8.98
C THR A 9 0.01 -9.93 8.19
N ILE A 10 0.28 -8.70 8.61
CA ILE A 10 1.30 -7.85 7.98
C ILE A 10 2.54 -7.80 8.87
N THR A 11 3.68 -8.05 8.26
CA THR A 11 5.00 -7.88 8.88
C THR A 11 5.81 -6.85 8.11
N ARG A 12 6.97 -6.46 8.65
CA ARG A 12 7.90 -5.59 7.95
C ARG A 12 8.32 -6.12 6.57
N TYR A 13 8.35 -7.44 6.36
CA TYR A 13 8.96 -8.05 5.17
C TYR A 13 7.98 -8.81 4.27
N ARG A 14 6.74 -9.02 4.71
CA ARG A 14 5.70 -9.73 3.95
C ARG A 14 4.30 -9.46 4.48
N ALA A 15 3.29 -9.73 3.65
CA ALA A 15 1.91 -9.91 4.08
C ALA A 15 1.46 -11.35 3.84
N HIS A 16 0.83 -11.95 4.84
CA HIS A 16 0.25 -13.27 4.78
C HIS A 16 -1.27 -13.15 4.85
N PHE A 17 -1.96 -13.77 3.91
CA PHE A 17 -3.42 -13.83 3.85
C PHE A 17 -3.84 -15.28 4.04
N SER A 18 -4.83 -15.50 4.92
CA SER A 18 -5.47 -16.79 5.10
C SER A 18 -6.98 -16.61 5.01
N GLY A 19 -7.62 -17.42 4.18
CA GLY A 19 -9.06 -17.38 3.99
C GLY A 19 -9.64 -18.78 3.81
N PRO A 20 -10.89 -19.01 4.26
CA PRO A 20 -11.53 -20.32 4.15
C PRO A 20 -11.79 -20.76 2.70
N THR A 21 -11.72 -19.84 1.72
CA THR A 21 -12.08 -20.10 0.31
C THR A 21 -10.89 -19.96 -0.65
N ALA A 22 -10.02 -18.96 -0.49
CA ALA A 22 -8.81 -18.81 -1.32
C ALA A 22 -7.57 -19.55 -0.82
N GLY A 23 -7.59 -20.12 0.39
CA GLY A 23 -6.41 -20.75 0.98
C GLY A 23 -5.44 -19.72 1.57
N TRP A 24 -4.14 -19.95 1.40
CA TRP A 24 -3.07 -19.11 1.94
C TRP A 24 -2.29 -18.42 0.81
N LEU A 25 -2.05 -17.12 0.96
CA LEU A 25 -1.25 -16.31 0.04
C LEU A 25 -0.18 -15.56 0.84
N ASP A 26 1.09 -15.75 0.47
CA ASP A 26 2.23 -15.05 1.07
C ASP A 26 2.86 -14.13 0.03
N LEU A 27 2.85 -12.83 0.34
CA LEU A 27 3.42 -11.78 -0.50
C LEU A 27 4.70 -11.26 0.16
N GLY A 28 5.84 -11.78 -0.29
CA GLY A 28 7.16 -11.34 0.17
C GLY A 28 7.61 -10.05 -0.52
N TRP A 29 7.92 -9.00 0.25
CA TRP A 29 8.25 -7.70 -0.34
C TRP A 29 9.52 -7.72 -1.21
N ARG A 30 10.44 -8.65 -0.96
CA ARG A 30 11.69 -8.76 -1.73
C ARG A 30 11.50 -9.24 -3.17
N ALA A 31 10.37 -9.89 -3.48
CA ALA A 31 10.06 -10.38 -4.81
C ALA A 31 9.23 -9.39 -5.64
N LEU A 32 9.00 -8.17 -5.12
CA LEU A 32 8.26 -7.14 -5.83
C LEU A 32 9.06 -6.60 -7.02
N GLU A 33 8.36 -6.47 -8.14
CA GLU A 33 8.81 -5.75 -9.32
C GLU A 33 8.16 -4.36 -9.39
N THR A 34 6.86 -4.26 -9.06
CA THR A 34 6.12 -2.99 -9.03
C THR A 34 5.16 -2.93 -7.86
N VAL A 35 4.94 -1.72 -7.33
CA VAL A 35 3.97 -1.45 -6.27
C VAL A 35 3.25 -0.13 -6.50
N GLU A 36 1.94 -0.14 -6.36
CA GLU A 36 1.10 1.04 -6.44
C GLU A 36 -0.02 0.99 -5.39
N LEU A 37 -0.41 2.18 -4.95
CA LEU A 37 -1.58 2.38 -4.10
C LEU A 37 -2.65 3.06 -4.95
N ALA A 38 -3.42 2.26 -5.69
CA ALA A 38 -4.42 2.73 -6.66
C ALA A 38 -5.60 3.47 -6.01
N GLY A 39 -5.84 3.20 -4.73
CA GLY A 39 -6.82 3.87 -3.89
C GLY A 39 -6.51 3.67 -2.40
N PRO A 40 -7.25 4.32 -1.49
CA PRO A 40 -6.99 4.26 -0.05
C PRO A 40 -6.99 2.83 0.52
N ASP A 41 -7.81 1.97 -0.09
CA ASP A 41 -8.04 0.57 0.26
C ASP A 41 -7.61 -0.42 -0.85
N VAL A 42 -6.94 0.06 -1.90
CA VAL A 42 -6.56 -0.76 -3.06
C VAL A 42 -5.05 -0.81 -3.23
N PHE A 43 -4.48 -1.97 -2.91
CA PHE A 43 -3.07 -2.27 -3.09
C PHE A 43 -2.87 -3.08 -4.38
N GLU A 44 -2.00 -2.59 -5.27
CA GLU A 44 -1.63 -3.29 -6.50
C GLU A 44 -0.13 -3.53 -6.51
N ALA A 45 0.28 -4.76 -6.80
CA ALA A 45 1.69 -5.11 -6.91
C ALA A 45 1.90 -6.20 -7.94
N SER A 46 3.08 -6.20 -8.55
CA SER A 46 3.55 -7.32 -9.35
C SER A 46 4.76 -7.98 -8.71
N PHE A 47 4.78 -9.31 -8.77
CA PHE A 47 5.82 -10.14 -8.18
C PHE A 47 6.47 -10.98 -9.27
N ARG A 48 7.78 -11.19 -9.17
CA ARG A 48 8.48 -12.17 -9.99
C ARG A 48 8.43 -13.53 -9.29
N THR A 49 7.86 -14.53 -9.96
CA THR A 49 7.86 -15.91 -9.47
C THR A 49 9.22 -16.56 -9.71
N GLU A 50 9.49 -17.69 -9.04
CA GLU A 50 10.71 -18.48 -9.27
C GLU A 50 10.81 -19.00 -10.72
N SER A 51 9.67 -19.22 -11.37
CA SER A 51 9.60 -19.57 -12.80
C SER A 51 9.86 -18.39 -13.74
N GLY A 52 10.13 -17.19 -13.21
CA GLY A 52 10.38 -15.97 -13.96
C GLY A 52 9.13 -15.30 -14.52
N GLN A 53 7.93 -15.79 -14.18
CA GLN A 53 6.66 -15.19 -14.58
C GLN A 53 6.33 -14.01 -13.67
N THR A 54 5.58 -13.04 -14.22
CA THR A 54 5.07 -11.92 -13.44
C THR A 54 3.67 -12.24 -12.95
N LEU A 55 3.49 -12.27 -11.63
CA LEU A 55 2.19 -12.40 -10.99
C LEU A 55 1.69 -11.00 -10.60
N LEU A 56 0.55 -10.59 -11.17
CA LEU A 56 -0.12 -9.37 -10.77
C LEU A 56 -1.12 -9.67 -9.64
N SER A 57 -1.03 -8.91 -8.56
CA SER A 57 -1.94 -9.01 -7.41
C SER A 57 -2.61 -7.67 -7.15
N ARG A 58 -3.93 -7.69 -7.04
CA ARG A 58 -4.76 -6.55 -6.62
C ARG A 58 -5.56 -6.95 -5.41
N LEU A 59 -5.41 -6.21 -4.32
CA LEU A 59 -6.03 -6.51 -3.04
C LEU A 59 -6.85 -5.32 -2.56
N HIS A 60 -8.10 -5.61 -2.17
CA HIS A 60 -8.99 -4.66 -1.53
C HIS A 60 -8.95 -4.91 -0.02
N THR A 61 -8.31 -4.01 0.72
CA THR A 61 -8.12 -4.15 2.16
C THR A 61 -8.00 -2.78 2.82
N PRO A 62 -8.59 -2.57 4.02
CA PRO A 62 -8.38 -1.34 4.77
C PRO A 62 -6.91 -1.09 5.13
N TRP A 63 -6.04 -2.11 4.98
CA TRP A 63 -4.62 -2.03 5.32
C TRP A 63 -3.73 -1.77 4.09
N ALA A 64 -4.32 -1.42 2.95
CA ALA A 64 -3.59 -1.21 1.68
C ALA A 64 -2.48 -0.16 1.80
N SER A 65 -2.77 0.97 2.46
CA SER A 65 -1.77 2.03 2.70
C SER A 65 -0.58 1.56 3.55
N LEU A 66 -0.83 0.74 4.57
CA LEU A 66 0.21 0.14 5.41
C LEU A 66 1.07 -0.86 4.61
N MET A 67 0.43 -1.73 3.82
CA MET A 67 1.12 -2.68 2.96
C MET A 67 2.00 -1.95 1.94
N PHE A 68 1.47 -0.92 1.29
CA PHE A 68 2.21 -0.08 0.35
C PHE A 68 3.45 0.53 1.01
N ALA A 69 3.32 1.16 2.18
CA ALA A 69 4.44 1.79 2.85
C ALA A 69 5.56 0.79 3.21
N LEU A 70 5.18 -0.39 3.70
CA LEU A 70 6.15 -1.45 4.06
C LEU A 70 6.80 -2.07 2.82
N ALA A 71 6.02 -2.35 1.78
CA ALA A 71 6.52 -2.90 0.52
C ALA A 71 7.47 -1.91 -0.16
N ALA A 72 7.07 -0.65 -0.28
CA ALA A 72 7.88 0.43 -0.85
C ALA A 72 9.21 0.62 -0.10
N ALA A 73 9.16 0.70 1.23
CA ALA A 73 10.35 0.87 2.06
C ALA A 73 11.31 -0.33 2.00
N THR A 74 10.79 -1.54 1.78
CA THR A 74 11.61 -2.76 1.76
C THR A 74 12.18 -3.05 0.37
N ALA A 75 11.35 -2.95 -0.67
CA ALA A 75 11.71 -3.32 -2.03
C ALA A 75 12.44 -2.19 -2.78
N PHE A 76 12.10 -0.94 -2.48
CA PHE A 76 12.60 0.22 -3.21
C PHE A 76 13.07 1.35 -2.27
N PRO A 77 14.00 1.09 -1.34
CA PRO A 77 14.42 2.07 -0.34
C PRO A 77 15.05 3.34 -0.94
N ALA A 78 15.64 3.24 -2.12
CA ALA A 78 16.28 4.36 -2.83
C ALA A 78 15.37 5.01 -3.89
N HIS A 79 14.08 4.68 -3.93
CA HIS A 79 13.18 5.22 -4.94
C HIS A 79 12.98 6.73 -4.75
N PRO A 80 13.21 7.57 -5.77
CA PRO A 80 13.12 9.02 -5.63
C PRO A 80 11.79 9.51 -5.07
N ARG A 81 10.68 8.89 -5.49
CA ARG A 81 9.33 9.25 -4.99
C ARG A 81 9.11 8.84 -3.54
N LEU A 82 9.79 7.80 -3.05
CA LEU A 82 9.75 7.45 -1.63
C LEU A 82 10.47 8.51 -0.80
N LEU A 83 11.65 8.93 -1.29
CA LEU A 83 12.50 9.91 -0.62
C LEU A 83 11.88 11.31 -0.62
N SER A 84 11.21 11.70 -1.71
CA SER A 84 10.51 12.99 -1.78
C SER A 84 9.16 12.98 -1.06
N GLY A 85 8.58 11.79 -0.82
CA GLY A 85 7.25 11.63 -0.24
C GLY A 85 6.10 11.75 -1.26
N ASP A 86 6.42 11.85 -2.57
CA ASP A 86 5.44 12.06 -3.65
C ASP A 86 5.07 10.75 -4.38
N TRP A 87 5.24 9.60 -3.73
CA TRP A 87 4.87 8.32 -4.35
C TRP A 87 3.35 8.11 -4.38
N LEU A 88 2.60 8.80 -3.54
CA LEU A 88 1.15 8.70 -3.55
C LEU A 88 0.57 9.45 -4.77
N PRO A 89 -0.51 8.93 -5.38
CA PRO A 89 -1.18 9.64 -6.46
C PRO A 89 -1.62 11.05 -6.04
N PRO A 90 -1.69 12.01 -6.98
CA PRO A 90 -2.36 13.28 -6.71
C PRO A 90 -3.79 13.00 -6.24
N ASP A 91 -4.28 13.83 -5.31
CA ASP A 91 -5.59 13.70 -4.67
C ASP A 91 -5.77 12.47 -3.76
N PHE A 92 -4.72 11.70 -3.48
CA PHE A 92 -4.82 10.55 -2.57
C PHE A 92 -5.40 10.94 -1.20
N GLU A 93 -4.93 12.05 -0.64
CA GLU A 93 -5.45 12.61 0.61
C GLU A 93 -6.94 12.99 0.51
N ALA A 94 -7.36 13.59 -0.61
CA ALA A 94 -8.76 13.93 -0.85
C ALA A 94 -9.64 12.68 -0.98
N ARG A 95 -9.14 11.61 -1.61
CA ARG A 95 -9.82 10.30 -1.68
C ARG A 95 -9.93 9.64 -0.31
N CYS A 96 -8.88 9.73 0.52
CA CYS A 96 -8.93 9.30 1.92
C CYS A 96 -9.97 10.07 2.74
N ALA A 97 -10.03 11.40 2.59
CA ALA A 97 -11.05 12.24 3.25
C ALA A 97 -12.47 11.86 2.82
N ALA A 98 -12.69 11.62 1.53
CA ALA A 98 -13.99 11.22 1.00
C ALA A 98 -14.47 9.87 1.57
N LEU A 99 -13.56 8.98 1.93
CA LEU A 99 -13.84 7.71 2.60
C LEU A 99 -13.89 7.81 4.14
N GLY A 100 -13.74 9.02 4.70
CA GLY A 100 -13.80 9.25 6.14
C GLY A 100 -12.53 8.89 6.91
N HIS A 101 -11.41 8.66 6.23
CA HIS A 101 -10.12 8.44 6.89
C HIS A 101 -9.51 9.76 7.40
N PRO A 102 -8.87 9.75 8.59
CA PRO A 102 -8.21 10.95 9.11
C PRO A 102 -7.03 11.31 8.18
N VAL A 103 -7.15 12.44 7.51
CA VAL A 103 -6.08 13.00 6.66
C VAL A 103 -5.10 13.75 7.56
N ARG A 104 -3.79 13.63 7.31
CA ARG A 104 -2.81 14.49 7.99
C ARG A 104 -3.15 15.94 7.64
N PRO A 105 -3.15 16.88 8.60
CA PRO A 105 -3.23 18.29 8.23
C PRO A 105 -2.07 18.58 7.28
N ALA A 106 -2.39 19.09 6.10
CA ALA A 106 -1.42 19.38 5.06
C ALA A 106 -0.24 20.17 5.66
N ARG A 107 1.00 19.76 5.38
CA ARG A 107 2.22 20.43 5.88
C ARG A 107 2.26 21.93 5.55
N HIS A 108 1.45 22.40 4.61
CA HIS A 108 1.28 23.82 4.29
C HIS A 108 0.62 24.65 5.39
N GLN A 109 -0.05 24.05 6.38
CA GLN A 109 -0.70 24.83 7.46
C GLN A 109 0.24 25.19 8.63
N LEU A 110 1.48 24.70 8.66
CA LEU A 110 2.44 25.06 9.72
C LEU A 110 3.22 26.37 9.45
N VAL A 111 3.10 26.99 8.27
CA VAL A 111 3.77 28.26 7.95
C VAL A 111 2.85 29.49 8.11
N ALA A 112 1.53 29.30 8.25
CA ALA A 112 0.56 30.41 8.33
C ALA A 112 0.21 30.84 9.78
N GLY A 113 0.86 30.28 10.81
CA GLY A 113 0.52 30.51 12.22
C GLY A 113 1.51 31.36 13.03
N GLN A 114 2.58 31.88 12.42
CA GLN A 114 3.49 32.82 13.08
C GLN A 114 3.60 34.11 12.26
N GLY A 115 2.75 35.08 12.55
CA GLY A 115 2.85 36.40 11.95
C GLY A 115 1.67 37.33 12.21
N HIS A 116 1.82 38.12 13.27
CA HIS A 116 1.13 39.38 13.61
C HIS A 116 -0.27 39.29 14.24
#